data_AF-A0A536PEE8-F1
#
_entry.id   AF-A0A536PEE8-F1
#
_cell.length_a   1.000
_cell.length_b   1.000
_cell.length_c   1.000
_cell.angle_alpha   90.00
_cell.angle_beta   90.00
_cell.angle_gamma   90.00
#
_symmetry.space_group_name_H-M   'P 1'
#
loop_
_entity.id
_entity.type
_entity.pdbx_description
1 polymer ?
#
loop_
_entity_poly.entity_id
_entity_poly.type
_entity_poly.pdbx_seq_one_letter_code
_entity_poly.pdbx_strand_id
1 'polypeptide(L)'
;MLITALKAARRRTGRQDGFTLVELLVVIGILGILAAIVLFNISGVQASAACNAMKTDGGTLQNAADIYYNNTGKYPVTGGDTATPAGASVVNVAEITGANLLHQAPPATEAFTYNAAPNGTVHGQLVPDVATCRYN
;
A
#
# COMPACT_ATOMS: atom_id res chain seq x y z
N MET A 1 4.72 -7.62 -79.13
CA MET A 1 5.44 -6.93 -78.04
C MET A 1 4.69 -6.89 -76.69
N LEU A 2 3.51 -7.53 -76.55
CA LEU A 2 2.69 -7.44 -75.33
C LEU A 2 2.74 -8.69 -74.43
N ILE A 3 3.38 -9.77 -74.89
CA ILE A 3 3.46 -11.05 -74.16
C ILE A 3 4.61 -11.06 -73.12
N THR A 4 5.55 -10.10 -73.20
CA THR A 4 6.69 -10.02 -72.28
C THR A 4 6.34 -9.41 -70.91
N ALA A 5 5.24 -8.66 -70.80
CA ALA A 5 4.88 -7.91 -69.58
C ALA A 5 4.15 -8.74 -68.50
N LEU A 6 3.63 -9.93 -68.83
CA LEU A 6 2.91 -10.77 -67.87
C LEU A 6 3.80 -11.73 -67.07
N LYS A 7 5.11 -11.79 -67.36
CA LYS A 7 6.05 -12.69 -66.67
C LYS A 7 6.71 -12.09 -65.42
N ALA A 8 6.28 -10.89 -64.99
CA ALA A 8 6.82 -10.18 -63.82
C ALA A 8 5.90 -10.19 -62.59
N ALA A 9 4.72 -10.79 -62.65
CA ALA A 9 3.84 -10.96 -61.49
C ALA A 9 3.99 -12.35 -60.84
N ARG A 10 5.22 -12.88 -60.77
CA ARG A 10 5.51 -14.04 -59.90
C ARG A 10 5.41 -13.56 -58.46
N ARG A 11 4.18 -13.49 -57.94
CA ARG A 11 3.90 -13.35 -56.51
C ARG A 11 4.76 -14.39 -55.81
N ARG A 12 5.80 -13.93 -55.10
CA ARG A 12 6.39 -14.72 -54.03
C ARG A 12 5.31 -14.80 -52.97
N THR A 13 4.45 -15.79 -53.06
CA THR A 13 3.72 -16.29 -51.90
C THR A 13 4.79 -16.71 -50.91
N GLY A 14 5.14 -15.81 -49.98
CA GLY A 14 5.94 -16.14 -48.83
C GLY A 14 5.26 -17.31 -48.16
N ARG A 15 6.01 -18.40 -47.96
CA ARG A 15 5.54 -19.52 -47.13
C ARG A 15 5.15 -18.91 -45.79
N GLN A 16 3.87 -18.95 -45.48
CA GLN A 16 3.40 -18.67 -44.14
C GLN A 16 3.75 -19.92 -43.35
N ASP A 17 4.95 -19.93 -42.78
CA ASP A 17 5.37 -20.99 -41.86
C ASP A 17 4.50 -20.84 -40.60
N GLY A 18 3.57 -21.78 -40.42
CA GLY A 18 2.71 -21.83 -39.25
C GLY A 18 3.50 -22.30 -38.02
N PHE A 19 3.11 -21.81 -36.84
CA PHE A 19 3.67 -22.28 -35.57
C PHE A 19 3.51 -23.80 -35.43
N THR A 20 4.58 -24.48 -35.02
CA THR A 20 4.53 -25.90 -34.72
C THR A 20 3.77 -26.13 -33.40
N LEU A 21 3.08 -27.26 -33.27
CA LEU A 21 2.44 -27.65 -32.01
C LEU A 21 3.45 -27.74 -30.85
N VAL A 22 4.70 -28.10 -31.17
CA VAL A 22 5.79 -28.20 -30.20
C VAL A 22 6.22 -26.82 -29.70
N GLU A 23 6.29 -25.81 -30.58
CA GLU A 23 6.58 -24.44 -30.16
C GLU A 23 5.52 -23.90 -29.21
N LEU A 24 4.24 -24.14 -29.50
CA LEU A 24 3.16 -23.69 -28.61
C LEU A 24 3.19 -24.45 -27.28
N LEU A 25 3.46 -25.76 -27.30
CA LEU A 25 3.56 -26.61 -26.12
C LEU A 25 4.69 -26.16 -25.17
N VAL A 26 5.86 -25.83 -25.71
CA VAL A 26 6.99 -25.35 -24.89
C VAL A 26 6.67 -23.97 -24.30
N VAL A 27 6.02 -23.08 -25.06
CA VAL A 27 5.65 -21.74 -24.57
C VAL A 27 4.68 -21.82 -23.40
N ILE A 28 3.60 -22.59 -23.50
CA ILE A 28 2.65 -22.74 -22.39
C ILE A 28 3.28 -23.50 -21.20
N GLY A 29 4.23 -24.39 -21.47
CA GLY A 29 5.04 -25.04 -20.43
C GLY A 29 5.87 -24.03 -19.63
N ILE A 30 6.59 -23.13 -20.31
CA ILE A 30 7.37 -22.07 -19.66
C ILE A 30 6.45 -21.08 -18.94
N LEU A 31 5.34 -20.67 -19.55
CA LEU A 31 4.36 -19.77 -18.93
C LEU A 31 3.76 -20.37 -17.64
N GLY A 32 3.49 -21.68 -17.61
CA GLY A 32 3.02 -22.38 -16.42
C GLY A 32 4.03 -22.34 -15.28
N ILE A 33 5.31 -22.56 -15.57
CA ILE A 33 6.40 -22.51 -14.57
C ILE A 33 6.56 -21.09 -14.01
N LEU A 34 6.59 -20.08 -14.89
CA LEU A 34 6.74 -18.68 -14.47
C LEU A 34 5.54 -18.21 -13.63
N ALA A 35 4.32 -18.54 -14.03
CA ALA A 35 3.11 -18.19 -13.29
C ALA A 35 3.10 -18.77 -11.88
N ALA A 36 3.54 -20.02 -11.71
CA ALA A 36 3.63 -20.66 -10.40
C ALA A 36 4.58 -19.93 -9.45
N ILE A 37 5.76 -19.51 -9.93
CA ILE A 37 6.77 -18.82 -9.10
C ILE A 37 6.28 -17.43 -8.63
N VAL A 38 5.63 -16.68 -9.52
CA VAL A 38 5.20 -15.29 -9.23
C VAL A 38 4.19 -15.23 -8.07
N LEU A 39 3.26 -16.19 -7.99
CA LEU A 39 2.22 -16.20 -6.96
C LEU A 39 2.79 -16.31 -5.54
N PHE A 40 3.90 -17.02 -5.35
CA PHE A 40 4.51 -17.19 -4.03
C PHE A 40 5.24 -15.93 -3.51
N ASN A 41 5.54 -14.95 -4.37
CA ASN A 41 6.37 -13.80 -3.99
C ASN A 41 5.55 -12.59 -3.44
N ILE A 42 4.24 -12.53 -3.69
CA ILE A 42 3.47 -11.29 -3.44
C ILE A 42 2.98 -11.10 -2.00
N SER A 43 2.88 -12.15 -1.20
CA SER A 43 2.24 -12.11 0.12
C SER A 43 3.01 -11.31 1.18
N GLY A 44 4.35 -11.36 1.19
CA GLY A 44 5.19 -10.66 2.18
C GLY A 44 5.33 -9.15 1.93
N VAL A 45 5.23 -8.73 0.67
CA VAL A 45 5.41 -7.32 0.26
C VAL A 45 4.26 -6.46 0.75
N GLN A 46 3.03 -6.94 0.66
CA GLN A 46 1.85 -6.17 1.07
C GLN A 46 1.81 -5.90 2.58
N ALA A 47 2.15 -6.91 3.41
CA ALA A 47 2.20 -6.74 4.86
C ALA A 47 3.28 -5.74 5.29
N SER A 48 4.45 -5.80 4.64
CA SER A 48 5.55 -4.87 4.91
C SER A 48 5.20 -3.44 4.47
N ALA A 49 4.52 -3.29 3.33
CA ALA A 49 4.06 -2.00 2.83
C ALA A 49 3.03 -1.37 3.77
N ALA A 50 2.03 -2.14 4.23
CA ALA A 50 1.05 -1.68 5.21
C ALA A 50 1.73 -1.24 6.52
N CYS A 51 2.72 -2.00 7.00
CA CYS A 51 3.44 -1.63 8.20
C CYS A 51 4.24 -0.32 8.07
N ASN A 52 4.86 -0.11 6.91
CA ASN A 52 5.63 1.11 6.64
C ASN A 52 4.71 2.33 6.46
N ALA A 53 3.54 2.14 5.85
CA ALA A 53 2.49 3.16 5.76
C ALA A 53 2.05 3.58 7.17
N MET A 54 1.68 2.61 8.02
CA MET A 54 1.25 2.88 9.40
C MET A 54 2.31 3.62 10.23
N LYS A 55 3.59 3.29 10.07
CA LYS A 55 4.67 4.02 10.76
C LYS A 55 4.80 5.47 10.30
N THR A 56 4.53 5.72 9.02
CA THR A 56 4.51 7.07 8.46
C THR A 56 3.32 7.84 9.01
N ASP A 57 2.14 7.24 8.96
CA ASP A 57 0.89 7.81 9.47
C ASP A 57 1.00 8.11 10.97
N GLY A 58 1.55 7.19 11.76
CA GLY A 58 1.84 7.38 13.18
C GLY A 58 2.75 8.58 13.46
N GLY A 59 3.81 8.76 12.66
CA GLY A 59 4.70 9.92 12.77
C GLY A 59 4.00 11.24 12.46
N THR A 60 3.15 11.25 11.43
CA THR A 60 2.35 12.44 11.10
C THR A 60 1.31 12.75 12.17
N LEU A 61 0.69 11.71 12.75
CA LEU A 61 -0.25 11.83 13.85
C LEU A 61 0.39 12.35 15.12
N GLN A 62 1.58 11.87 15.48
CA GLN A 62 2.32 12.39 16.64
C GLN A 62 2.55 13.89 16.49
N ASN A 63 3.09 14.31 15.34
CA ASN A 63 3.34 15.72 15.08
C ASN A 63 2.05 16.55 15.12
N ALA A 64 0.96 16.05 14.53
CA ALA A 64 -0.33 16.73 14.56
C ALA A 64 -0.92 16.83 15.98
N ALA A 65 -0.79 15.77 16.79
CA ALA A 65 -1.19 15.75 18.19
C ALA A 65 -0.36 16.73 19.04
N ASP A 66 0.94 16.83 18.80
CA ASP A 66 1.83 17.78 19.48
C ASP A 66 1.47 19.22 19.11
N ILE A 67 1.19 19.51 17.83
CA ILE A 67 0.73 20.83 17.39
C ILE A 67 -0.61 21.16 18.06
N TYR A 68 -1.54 20.20 18.12
CA TYR A 68 -2.82 20.39 18.79
C TYR A 68 -2.62 20.71 20.28
N TYR A 69 -1.75 19.99 20.97
CA TYR A 69 -1.40 20.25 22.37
C TYR A 69 -0.79 21.64 22.56
N ASN A 70 0.10 22.08 21.67
CA ASN A 70 0.68 23.42 21.74
C ASN A 70 -0.38 24.52 21.59
N ASN A 71 -1.47 24.26 20.85
CA ASN A 71 -2.54 25.22 20.64
C ASN A 71 -3.58 25.23 21.78
N THR A 72 -3.89 24.06 22.35
CA THR A 72 -5.03 23.89 23.28
C THR A 72 -4.62 23.55 24.72
N GLY A 73 -3.36 23.20 24.94
CA GLY A 73 -2.85 22.65 26.20
C GLY A 73 -3.31 21.22 26.49
N LYS A 74 -3.93 20.53 25.52
CA LYS A 74 -4.51 19.20 25.67
C LYS A 74 -4.27 18.35 24.43
N TYR A 75 -4.18 17.05 24.59
CA TYR A 75 -4.17 16.09 23.50
C TYR A 75 -5.59 15.73 23.09
N PRO A 76 -5.86 15.58 21.78
CA PRO A 76 -7.15 15.21 21.25
C PRO A 76 -7.41 13.72 21.47
N VAL A 77 -8.34 13.40 22.37
CA VAL A 77 -8.64 12.03 22.84
C VAL A 77 -10.10 11.72 22.60
N THR A 78 -10.40 10.53 22.07
CA THR A 78 -11.78 10.09 21.89
C THR A 78 -12.50 10.04 23.23
N GLY A 79 -13.57 10.83 23.36
CA GLY A 79 -14.34 10.95 24.61
C GLY A 79 -13.96 12.15 25.48
N GLY A 80 -12.96 12.94 25.10
CA GLY A 80 -12.68 14.25 25.69
C GLY A 80 -11.19 14.55 25.83
N ASP A 81 -10.79 15.74 25.39
CA ASP A 81 -9.41 16.21 25.41
C ASP A 81 -8.81 16.29 26.81
N THR A 82 -7.56 15.86 26.93
CA THR A 82 -6.85 15.80 28.21
C THR A 82 -5.41 16.28 28.10
N ALA A 83 -4.89 16.94 29.14
CA ALA A 83 -3.48 17.34 29.19
C ALA A 83 -2.53 16.14 29.33
N THR A 84 -3.03 15.05 29.92
CA THR A 84 -2.29 13.81 30.16
C THR A 84 -3.17 12.62 29.80
N PRO A 85 -3.11 12.13 28.54
CA PRO A 85 -3.86 10.96 28.12
C PRO A 85 -3.58 9.76 29.02
N ALA A 86 -4.63 9.03 29.37
CA ALA A 86 -4.45 7.72 30.00
C ALA A 86 -3.87 6.73 28.97
N GLY A 87 -3.17 5.71 29.45
CA GLY A 87 -2.64 4.66 28.57
C GLY A 87 -3.76 4.00 27.77
N ALA A 88 -3.49 3.73 26.50
CA ALA A 88 -4.43 3.19 25.52
C ALA A 88 -5.64 4.09 25.20
N SER A 89 -5.62 5.38 25.59
CA SER A 89 -6.63 6.33 25.13
C SER A 89 -6.59 6.46 23.61
N VAL A 90 -7.72 6.33 22.93
CA VAL A 90 -7.76 6.40 21.46
C VAL A 90 -7.53 7.83 20.99
N VAL A 91 -6.67 8.01 19.97
CA VAL A 91 -6.43 9.31 19.35
C VAL A 91 -7.68 9.76 18.60
N ASN A 92 -8.15 11.00 18.84
CA ASN A 92 -9.30 11.55 18.11
C ASN A 92 -8.87 12.10 16.74
N VAL A 93 -8.70 11.21 15.76
CA VAL A 93 -8.27 11.57 14.40
C VAL A 93 -9.23 12.54 13.72
N ALA A 94 -10.54 12.43 14.00
CA ALA A 94 -11.54 13.33 13.42
C ALA A 94 -11.36 14.77 13.88
N GLU A 95 -11.00 14.97 15.15
CA GLU A 95 -10.72 16.29 15.71
C GLU A 95 -9.41 16.89 15.19
N ILE A 96 -8.34 16.08 15.10
CA ILE A 96 -7.08 16.52 14.49
C ILE A 96 -7.29 16.94 13.02
N THR A 97 -8.08 16.16 12.28
CA THR A 97 -8.43 16.47 10.88
C THR A 97 -9.31 17.71 10.80
N GLY A 98 -10.30 17.86 11.70
CA GLY A 98 -11.15 19.04 11.81
C GLY A 98 -10.38 20.31 12.18
N ALA A 99 -9.28 20.18 12.91
CA ALA A 99 -8.34 21.27 13.21
C ALA A 99 -7.36 21.58 12.05
N ASN A 100 -7.49 20.92 10.89
CA ASN A 100 -6.62 21.07 9.72
C ASN A 100 -5.14 20.77 10.02
N LEU A 101 -4.87 19.85 10.95
CA LEU A 101 -3.52 19.41 11.30
C LEU A 101 -3.12 18.11 10.57
N LEU A 102 -4.08 17.48 9.89
CA LEU A 102 -3.88 16.34 8.99
C LEU A 102 -4.58 16.61 7.66
N HIS A 103 -3.89 16.30 6.56
CA HIS A 103 -4.47 16.38 5.21
C HIS A 103 -5.43 15.22 4.92
N GLN A 104 -5.16 14.06 5.51
CA GLN A 104 -5.95 12.84 5.35
C GLN A 104 -5.90 12.03 6.65
N ALA A 105 -7.04 11.47 7.04
CA ALA A 105 -7.10 10.52 8.14
C ALA A 105 -6.45 9.18 7.72
N PRO A 106 -5.68 8.52 8.61
CA PRO A 106 -5.19 7.18 8.35
C PRO A 106 -6.32 6.19 8.04
N PRO A 107 -6.05 5.14 7.26
CA PRO A 107 -7.06 4.15 6.90
C PRO A 107 -7.57 3.39 8.13
N ALA A 108 -8.80 2.88 8.06
CA ALA A 108 -9.43 2.10 9.14
C ALA A 108 -8.75 0.75 9.43
N THR A 109 -7.75 0.38 8.64
CA THR A 109 -6.87 -0.77 8.86
C THR A 109 -5.78 -0.50 9.90
N GLU A 110 -5.78 0.69 10.50
CA GLU A 110 -4.80 1.14 11.49
C GLU A 110 -5.54 1.73 12.70
N ALA A 111 -4.98 1.52 13.89
CA ALA A 111 -5.50 2.06 15.13
C ALA A 111 -4.38 2.77 15.90
N PHE A 112 -4.68 3.99 16.37
CA PHE A 112 -3.73 4.82 17.10
C PHE A 112 -4.25 5.16 18.49
N THR A 113 -3.39 4.98 19.49
CA THR A 113 -3.67 5.26 20.90
C THR A 113 -2.54 6.07 21.51
N TYR A 114 -2.78 6.72 22.64
CA TYR A 114 -1.74 7.34 23.45
C TYR A 114 -1.22 6.35 24.50
N ASN A 115 0.07 6.44 24.80
CA ASN A 115 0.62 5.85 26.02
C ASN A 115 0.44 6.78 27.21
N ALA A 116 0.40 6.18 28.41
CA ALA A 116 0.33 6.93 29.65
C ALA A 116 1.66 7.67 29.86
N ALA A 117 1.58 9.01 29.91
CA ALA A 117 2.49 10.02 30.50
C ALA A 117 4.03 9.82 30.37
N PRO A 118 4.81 10.89 30.13
CA PRO A 118 4.46 12.31 30.37
C PRO A 118 4.08 13.13 29.14
N ASN A 119 4.16 12.59 27.92
CA ASN A 119 4.17 13.39 26.69
C ASN A 119 3.16 12.95 25.63
N GLY A 120 2.10 12.21 25.98
CA GLY A 120 1.03 11.86 25.04
C GLY A 120 1.55 11.18 23.77
N THR A 121 2.51 10.26 23.91
CA THR A 121 3.11 9.61 22.75
C THR A 121 2.10 8.69 22.06
N VAL A 122 1.99 8.82 20.74
CA VAL A 122 1.12 8.02 19.87
C VAL A 122 1.75 6.65 19.64
N HIS A 123 0.98 5.61 19.84
CA HIS A 123 1.27 4.22 19.47
C HIS A 123 0.30 3.78 18.37
N GLY A 124 0.79 2.99 17.42
CA GLY A 124 0.01 2.50 16.28
C GLY A 124 0.11 0.99 16.10
N GLN A 125 -0.99 0.37 15.69
CA GLN A 125 -1.07 -1.04 15.33
C GLN A 125 -2.02 -1.25 14.14
N LEU A 126 -1.78 -2.31 13.36
CA LEU A 126 -2.68 -2.72 12.28
C LEU A 126 -3.98 -3.35 12.85
N VAL A 127 -5.05 -3.34 12.06
CA VAL A 127 -6.33 -3.97 12.38
C VAL A 127 -6.69 -4.97 11.26
N PRO A 128 -6.68 -6.29 11.51
CA PRO A 128 -6.38 -6.97 12.78
C PRO A 128 -4.91 -6.84 13.22
N ASP A 129 -4.65 -6.93 14.54
CA ASP A 129 -3.31 -6.75 15.12
C ASP A 129 -2.29 -7.74 14.56
N VAL A 130 -1.16 -7.20 14.12
CA VAL A 130 0.00 -7.96 13.66
C VAL A 130 1.13 -7.63 14.63
N ALA A 131 1.39 -8.53 15.59
CA ALA A 131 2.30 -8.27 16.71
C ALA A 131 3.73 -7.82 16.31
N THR A 132 4.16 -8.12 15.07
CA THR A 132 5.46 -7.71 14.51
C THR A 132 5.48 -6.31 13.91
N CYS A 133 4.31 -5.68 13.73
CA CYS A 133 4.18 -4.35 13.18
C CYS A 133 3.56 -3.39 14.20
N ARG A 134 4.42 -2.61 14.87
CA ARG A 134 4.02 -1.54 15.79
C ARG A 134 4.71 -0.23 15.43
N TYR A 135 3.99 0.87 15.64
CA TYR A 135 4.54 2.21 15.67
C TYR A 135 4.62 2.65 17.12
N ASN A 136 5.83 3.07 17.53
CA ASN A 136 6.22 3.46 18.88
C ASN A 136 6.17 2.33 19.92
#